data_AF-A0A1G7HL41-F1
#
_entry.id   AF-A0A1G7HL41-F1
#
_cell.length_a   1.000
_cell.length_b   1.000
_cell.length_c   1.000
_cell.angle_alpha   90.00
_cell.angle_beta   90.00
_cell.angle_gamma   90.00
#
_symmetry.space_group_name_H-M   'P 1'
#
loop_
_entity.id
_entity.type
_entity.pdbx_description
1 polymer ?
#
loop_
_entity_poly.entity_id
_entity_poly.type
_entity_poly.pdbx_seq_one_letter_code
_entity_poly.pdbx_strand_id
1 'polypeptide(L)'
;MDAERRAAFEGGRPAFESAHHLTLVFLPPPDSQAQAEAALLERERPAGDRDWHRERARFVEETDRILDLLTGVLPEVPALDDAGTLTFLHGTISTKRHPIAVPAVPMYLDGVLVDTPLTGGLEPMLGSAHLRTVTVLGFPGMTRPGLLDALNRLDFGYRWVTRFLPLDKTQATRALTRLRRQWFAKRKSITVMLRAVLTNEPVPLLDSDADNKVVDADAASGRPRWLDAS
;
A
#
# COMPACT_ATOMS: atom_id res chain seq x y z
N MET A 1 -20.20 27.73 10.94
CA MET A 1 -19.81 26.35 10.59
C MET A 1 -20.78 25.30 11.12
N ASP A 2 -21.20 25.31 12.39
CA ASP A 2 -22.17 24.30 12.90
C ASP A 2 -23.59 24.42 12.32
N ALA A 3 -24.06 25.64 11.99
CA ALA A 3 -25.39 25.84 11.44
C ALA A 3 -25.53 25.29 9.99
N GLU A 4 -24.49 25.40 9.17
CA GLU A 4 -24.47 24.84 7.81
C GLU A 4 -24.36 23.29 7.82
N ARG A 5 -23.61 22.72 8.78
CA ARG A 5 -23.56 21.26 8.98
C ARG A 5 -24.91 20.69 9.44
N ARG A 6 -25.65 21.43 10.27
CA ARG A 6 -26.97 21.04 10.77
C ARG A 6 -28.03 21.09 9.67
N ALA A 7 -28.02 22.14 8.83
CA ALA A 7 -28.94 22.29 7.70
C ALA A 7 -28.73 21.22 6.60
N ALA A 8 -27.49 20.76 6.38
CA ALA A 8 -27.21 19.66 5.44
C ALA A 8 -27.71 18.29 5.96
N PHE A 9 -27.77 18.11 7.28
CA PHE A 9 -28.31 16.91 7.95
C PHE A 9 -29.84 16.86 7.90
N GLU A 10 -30.51 18.02 8.01
CA GLU A 10 -31.98 18.15 7.95
C GLU A 10 -32.55 17.86 6.56
N GLY A 11 -31.73 17.89 5.50
CA GLY A 11 -32.12 17.62 4.11
C GLY A 11 -32.28 16.14 3.71
N GLY A 12 -32.21 15.20 4.67
CA GLY A 12 -32.49 13.77 4.43
C GLY A 12 -31.43 13.01 3.60
N ARG A 13 -30.26 13.62 3.35
CA ARG A 13 -29.13 12.92 2.71
C ARG A 13 -28.34 12.14 3.76
N PRO A 14 -27.95 10.89 3.49
CA PRO A 14 -27.09 10.15 4.40
C PRO A 14 -25.77 10.90 4.57
N ALA A 15 -25.43 11.23 5.82
CA ALA A 15 -24.15 11.80 6.17
C ALA A 15 -23.14 10.68 6.41
N PHE A 16 -21.97 10.78 5.79
CA PHE A 16 -20.86 9.86 5.99
C PHE A 16 -19.77 10.52 6.83
N GLU A 17 -19.14 9.74 7.70
CA GLU A 17 -17.99 10.15 8.48
C GLU A 17 -16.76 9.35 8.03
N SER A 18 -15.63 10.04 7.89
CA SER A 18 -14.37 9.44 7.46
C SER A 18 -13.42 9.28 8.64
N ALA A 19 -13.15 8.04 9.02
CA ALA A 19 -12.13 7.71 10.02
C ALA A 19 -10.81 7.32 9.34
N HIS A 20 -9.71 7.91 9.79
CA HIS A 20 -8.38 7.69 9.22
C HIS A 20 -7.51 6.94 10.22
N HIS A 21 -6.78 5.93 9.74
CA HIS A 21 -5.88 5.12 10.55
C HIS A 21 -4.52 5.06 9.87
N LEU A 22 -3.45 5.30 10.64
CA LEU A 22 -2.08 5.07 10.22
C LEU A 22 -1.58 3.80 10.91
N THR A 23 -1.19 2.80 10.14
CA THR A 23 -0.61 1.56 10.67
C THR A 23 0.85 1.49 10.28
N LEU A 24 1.72 1.50 11.30
CA LEU A 24 3.14 1.21 11.13
C LEU A 24 3.35 -0.29 11.30
N VAL A 25 4.09 -0.90 10.38
CA VAL A 25 4.38 -2.34 10.42
C VAL A 25 5.88 -2.53 10.37
N PHE A 26 6.39 -3.31 11.32
CA PHE A 26 7.80 -3.67 11.40
C PHE A 26 7.99 -5.12 10.96
N LEU A 27 8.89 -5.30 10.00
CA LEU A 27 9.41 -6.61 9.64
C LEU A 27 10.82 -6.73 10.23
N PRO A 28 11.04 -7.58 11.25
CA PRO A 28 12.37 -7.80 11.79
C PRO A 28 13.34 -8.26 10.69
N PRO A 29 14.62 -7.81 10.69
CA PRO A 29 15.60 -8.27 9.71
C PRO A 29 15.77 -9.80 9.80
N PRO A 30 16.08 -10.47 8.67
CA PRO A 30 16.32 -11.91 8.66
C PRO A 30 17.46 -12.29 9.61
N ASP A 31 17.38 -13.46 10.23
CA ASP A 31 18.28 -13.87 11.33
C ASP A 31 19.76 -13.85 10.94
N SER A 32 20.09 -14.04 9.66
CA SER A 32 21.45 -13.93 9.13
C SER A 32 22.04 -12.52 9.20
N GLN A 33 21.21 -11.47 9.03
CA GLN A 33 21.62 -10.08 9.21
C GLN A 33 21.77 -9.73 10.69
N ALA A 34 20.85 -10.21 11.53
CA ALA A 34 20.92 -10.01 12.98
C ALA A 34 22.17 -10.65 13.60
N GLN A 35 22.57 -11.83 13.12
CA GLN A 35 23.81 -12.49 13.52
C GLN A 35 25.06 -11.72 13.07
N ALA A 36 25.06 -11.16 11.87
CA ALA A 36 26.18 -10.35 11.37
C ALA A 36 26.32 -9.02 12.14
N GLU A 37 25.22 -8.33 12.43
CA GLU A 37 25.22 -7.12 13.28
C GLU A 37 25.68 -7.44 14.71
N ALA A 38 25.25 -8.57 15.27
CA ALA A 38 25.67 -9.04 16.59
C ALA A 38 27.15 -9.44 16.64
N ALA A 39 27.75 -9.86 15.52
CA ALA A 39 29.17 -10.17 15.41
C ALA A 39 30.05 -8.92 15.25
N LEU A 40 29.52 -7.85 14.66
CA LEU A 40 30.20 -6.55 14.52
C LEU A 40 30.22 -5.75 15.82
N LEU A 41 29.24 -5.97 16.69
CA LEU A 41 29.25 -5.48 18.07
C LEU A 41 29.98 -6.52 18.93
N GLU A 42 31.28 -6.32 19.20
CA GLU A 42 32.03 -7.19 20.13
C GLU A 42 31.24 -7.38 21.44
N ARG A 43 30.64 -8.56 21.62
CA ARG A 43 29.94 -8.95 22.85
C ARG A 43 30.74 -10.04 23.55
N GLU A 44 30.98 -9.84 24.85
CA GLU A 44 31.64 -10.81 25.75
C GLU A 44 30.80 -12.07 26.04
N ARG A 45 29.61 -12.23 25.45
CA ARG A 45 28.73 -13.41 25.66
C ARG A 45 28.43 -14.11 24.34
N PRO A 46 28.31 -15.46 24.36
CA PRO A 46 27.94 -16.23 23.17
C PRO A 46 26.63 -15.67 22.60
N ALA A 47 26.49 -15.67 21.27
CA ALA A 47 25.27 -15.27 20.60
C ALA A 47 24.10 -16.11 21.13
N GLY A 48 23.33 -15.55 22.06
CA GLY A 48 22.09 -16.12 22.55
C GLY A 48 20.99 -15.99 21.50
N ASP A 49 19.89 -16.68 21.74
CA ASP A 49 18.68 -16.62 20.91
C ASP A 49 18.19 -15.17 20.75
N ARG A 50 17.46 -14.90 19.67
CA ARG A 50 17.04 -13.53 19.31
C ARG A 50 16.15 -12.92 20.40
N ASP A 51 16.51 -11.73 20.87
CA ASP A 51 15.74 -11.01 21.89
C ASP A 51 14.55 -10.26 21.28
N TRP A 52 13.43 -10.97 21.13
CA TRP A 52 12.18 -10.41 20.60
C TRP A 52 11.58 -9.30 21.47
N HIS A 53 11.85 -9.29 22.77
CA HIS A 53 11.39 -8.22 23.66
C HIS A 53 12.13 -6.93 23.36
N ARG A 54 13.44 -7.00 23.12
CA ARG A 54 14.24 -5.83 22.70
C ARG A 54 13.84 -5.31 21.33
N GLU A 55 13.60 -6.19 20.35
CA GLU A 55 13.13 -5.79 19.01
C GLU A 55 11.77 -5.09 19.08
N ARG A 56 10.83 -5.64 19.88
CA ARG A 56 9.54 -5.00 20.14
C ARG A 56 9.71 -3.64 20.81
N ALA A 57 10.56 -3.54 21.84
CA ALA A 57 10.80 -2.28 22.55
C ALA A 57 11.34 -1.20 21.61
N ARG A 58 12.30 -1.55 20.75
CA ARG A 58 12.82 -0.66 19.71
C ARG A 58 11.72 -0.18 18.75
N PHE A 59 10.85 -1.09 18.30
CA PHE A 59 9.74 -0.72 17.43
C PHE A 59 8.75 0.24 18.09
N VAL A 60 8.46 0.05 19.38
CA VAL A 60 7.64 0.98 20.17
C VAL A 60 8.31 2.35 20.24
N GLU A 61 9.59 2.43 20.59
CA GLU A 61 10.32 3.70 20.65
C GLU A 61 10.37 4.44 19.29
N GLU A 62 10.51 3.71 18.18
CA GLU A 62 10.48 4.29 16.84
C GLU A 62 9.08 4.80 16.48
N THR A 63 8.02 4.07 16.88
CA THR A 63 6.63 4.46 16.67
C THR A 63 6.26 5.69 17.50
N ASP A 64 6.67 5.77 18.76
CA ASP A 64 6.44 6.92 19.64
C ASP A 64 7.11 8.17 19.09
N ARG A 65 8.35 8.06 18.58
CA ARG A 65 9.03 9.18 17.90
C ARG A 65 8.27 9.68 16.68
N ILE A 66 7.68 8.78 15.89
CA ILE A 66 6.85 9.17 14.74
C ILE A 66 5.57 9.86 15.21
N LEU A 67 4.94 9.34 16.27
CA LEU A 67 3.74 9.93 16.85
C LEU A 67 3.99 11.36 17.36
N ASP A 68 5.12 11.59 18.04
CA ASP A 68 5.52 12.92 18.51
C ASP A 68 5.67 13.91 17.35
N LEU A 69 6.32 13.48 16.26
CA LEU A 69 6.46 14.29 15.05
C LEU A 69 5.11 14.61 14.40
N LEU A 70 4.21 13.62 14.33
CA LEU A 70 2.88 13.79 13.77
C LEU A 70 2.01 14.72 14.62
N THR A 71 2.09 14.63 15.94
CA THR A 71 1.33 15.47 16.88
C THR A 71 1.68 16.95 16.72
N GLY A 72 2.90 17.27 16.28
CA GLY A 72 3.30 18.65 15.94
C GLY A 72 2.58 19.24 14.71
N VAL A 73 1.97 18.39 13.86
CA VAL A 73 1.33 18.80 12.60
C VAL A 73 -0.17 18.47 12.59
N LEU A 74 -0.57 17.39 13.26
CA LEU A 74 -1.92 16.86 13.30
C LEU A 74 -2.39 16.82 14.76
N PRO A 75 -3.35 17.68 15.15
CA PRO A 75 -3.75 17.83 16.55
C PRO A 75 -4.54 16.63 17.11
N GLU A 76 -5.11 15.78 16.24
CA GLU A 76 -5.99 14.67 16.63
C GLU A 76 -5.47 13.33 16.07
N VAL A 77 -4.33 12.87 16.59
CA VAL A 77 -3.74 11.56 16.24
C VAL A 77 -3.45 10.76 17.52
N PRO A 78 -4.47 10.28 18.25
CA PRO A 78 -4.25 9.43 19.41
C PRO A 78 -3.73 8.06 18.97
N ALA A 79 -2.76 7.51 19.71
CA ALA A 79 -2.41 6.10 19.58
C ALA A 79 -3.59 5.22 20.05
N LEU A 80 -3.86 4.15 19.32
CA LEU A 80 -4.84 3.16 19.74
C LEU A 80 -4.24 2.26 20.82
N ASP A 81 -5.03 1.99 21.86
CA ASP A 81 -4.74 0.93 22.81
C ASP A 81 -5.03 -0.45 22.21
N ASP A 82 -4.85 -1.52 22.99
CA ASP A 82 -5.07 -2.89 22.53
C ASP A 82 -6.51 -3.11 22.08
N ALA A 83 -7.50 -2.60 22.83
CA ALA A 83 -8.92 -2.74 22.49
C ALA A 83 -9.28 -1.96 21.21
N GLY A 84 -8.79 -0.72 21.08
CA GLY A 84 -8.94 0.10 19.88
C GLY A 84 -8.29 -0.55 18.66
N THR A 85 -7.11 -1.14 18.83
CA THR A 85 -6.41 -1.88 17.78
C THR A 85 -7.20 -3.11 17.33
N LEU A 86 -7.68 -3.93 18.27
CA LEU A 86 -8.52 -5.09 17.96
C LEU A 86 -9.82 -4.69 17.26
N THR A 87 -10.45 -3.62 17.74
CA THR A 87 -11.67 -3.04 17.14
C THR A 87 -11.44 -2.59 15.70
N PHE A 88 -10.34 -1.87 15.46
CA PHE A 88 -9.93 -1.46 14.12
C PHE A 88 -9.71 -2.67 13.21
N LEU A 89 -8.91 -3.65 13.65
CA LEU A 89 -8.58 -4.84 12.87
C LEU A 89 -9.84 -5.65 12.53
N HIS A 90 -10.75 -5.86 13.49
CA HIS A 90 -12.05 -6.49 13.25
C HIS A 90 -12.85 -5.74 12.17
N GLY A 91 -12.89 -4.40 12.27
CA GLY A 91 -13.52 -3.56 11.25
C GLY A 91 -12.92 -3.69 9.84
N THR A 92 -11.68 -4.20 9.72
CA THR A 92 -11.05 -4.47 8.42
C THR A 92 -11.47 -5.79 7.79
N ILE A 93 -12.02 -6.73 8.57
CA ILE A 93 -12.37 -8.07 8.08
C ILE A 93 -13.85 -8.42 8.27
N SER A 94 -14.64 -7.54 8.89
CA SER A 94 -16.07 -7.72 9.10
C SER A 94 -16.88 -6.54 8.57
N THR A 95 -18.14 -6.80 8.25
CA THR A 95 -19.14 -5.75 8.00
C THR A 95 -19.82 -5.29 9.30
N LYS A 96 -19.70 -6.06 10.38
CA LYS A 96 -20.22 -5.69 11.69
C LYS A 96 -19.27 -4.68 12.34
N ARG A 97 -19.83 -3.68 13.00
CA ARG A 97 -19.08 -2.61 13.67
C ARG A 97 -19.44 -2.64 15.15
N HIS A 98 -18.49 -3.08 15.97
CA HIS A 98 -18.62 -3.12 17.41
C HIS A 98 -17.24 -3.12 18.06
N PRO A 99 -17.12 -2.65 19.32
CA PRO A 99 -15.87 -2.71 20.06
C PRO A 99 -15.47 -4.16 20.36
N ILE A 100 -14.17 -4.42 20.31
CA ILE A 100 -13.57 -5.70 20.67
C ILE A 100 -12.80 -5.53 21.99
N ALA A 101 -13.17 -6.31 22.99
CA ALA A 101 -12.48 -6.31 24.27
C ALA A 101 -11.19 -7.14 24.19
N VAL A 102 -10.18 -6.75 24.97
CA VAL A 102 -8.95 -7.52 25.12
C VAL A 102 -9.25 -8.79 25.91
N PRO A 103 -8.96 -9.99 25.37
CA PRO A 103 -9.17 -11.23 26.11
C PRO A 103 -8.32 -11.29 27.38
N ALA A 104 -8.88 -11.81 28.46
CA ALA A 104 -8.13 -11.99 29.72
C ALA A 104 -6.98 -13.01 29.59
N VAL A 105 -7.11 -13.97 28.67
CA VAL A 105 -6.08 -14.95 28.35
C VAL A 105 -5.58 -14.69 26.93
N PRO A 106 -4.26 -14.54 26.70
CA PRO A 106 -3.71 -14.36 25.37
C PRO A 106 -4.15 -15.47 24.43
N MET A 107 -4.65 -15.09 23.26
CA MET A 107 -5.13 -16.01 22.24
C MET A 107 -4.84 -15.47 20.85
N TYR A 108 -4.90 -16.34 19.85
CA TYR A 108 -4.65 -15.95 18.47
C TYR A 108 -5.72 -14.97 17.96
N LEU A 109 -5.30 -14.03 17.10
CA LEU A 109 -6.16 -12.98 16.58
C LEU A 109 -7.32 -13.52 15.74
N ASP A 110 -7.16 -14.64 15.06
CA ASP A 110 -8.23 -15.29 14.32
C ASP A 110 -9.38 -15.74 15.24
N GLY A 111 -9.06 -16.25 16.43
CA GLY A 111 -10.06 -16.62 17.44
C GLY A 111 -10.79 -15.43 18.07
N VAL A 112 -10.26 -14.21 17.95
CA VAL A 112 -10.85 -12.98 18.52
C VAL A 112 -11.59 -12.16 17.47
N LEU A 113 -11.00 -12.00 16.29
CA LEU A 113 -11.43 -11.02 15.30
C LEU A 113 -12.41 -11.58 14.27
N VAL A 114 -12.38 -12.89 14.00
CA VAL A 114 -13.09 -13.47 12.86
C VAL A 114 -14.53 -13.80 13.24
N ASP A 115 -15.48 -13.16 12.56
CA ASP A 115 -16.93 -13.38 12.79
C ASP A 115 -17.76 -13.50 11.50
N THR A 116 -17.11 -13.31 10.35
CA THR A 116 -17.75 -13.18 9.05
C THR A 116 -17.01 -14.03 8.03
N PRO A 117 -17.69 -14.95 7.32
CA PRO A 117 -17.04 -15.80 6.32
C PRO A 117 -16.61 -14.97 5.10
N LEU A 118 -15.44 -15.31 4.55
CA LEU A 118 -14.96 -14.79 3.28
C LEU A 118 -15.07 -15.87 2.20
N THR A 119 -15.90 -15.64 1.19
CA THR A 119 -15.98 -16.46 -0.01
C THR A 119 -15.17 -15.79 -1.12
N GLY A 120 -14.18 -16.49 -1.67
CA GLY A 120 -13.39 -16.01 -2.80
C GLY A 120 -14.04 -16.32 -4.16
N GLY A 121 -13.27 -16.19 -5.25
CA GLY A 121 -13.71 -16.50 -6.60
C GLY A 121 -14.02 -15.25 -7.45
N LEU A 122 -14.83 -15.42 -8.49
CA LEU A 122 -15.21 -14.34 -9.42
C LEU A 122 -16.15 -13.30 -8.78
N GLU A 123 -16.97 -13.74 -7.82
CA GLU A 123 -17.89 -12.91 -7.05
C GLU A 123 -17.52 -13.02 -5.56
N PRO A 124 -16.46 -12.33 -5.11
CA PRO A 124 -16.01 -12.43 -3.72
C PRO A 124 -17.05 -11.83 -2.78
N MET A 125 -17.35 -12.54 -1.69
CA MET A 125 -18.36 -12.17 -0.70
C MET A 125 -17.74 -12.13 0.70
N LEU A 126 -18.06 -11.10 1.47
CA LEU A 126 -17.82 -11.03 2.90
C LEU A 126 -19.17 -11.14 3.62
N GLY A 127 -19.48 -12.34 4.11
CA GLY A 127 -20.83 -12.67 4.57
C GLY A 127 -21.82 -12.53 3.41
N SER A 128 -22.82 -11.67 3.57
CA SER A 128 -23.80 -11.34 2.54
C SER A 128 -23.41 -10.12 1.68
N ALA A 129 -22.26 -9.50 1.92
CA ALA A 129 -21.82 -8.31 1.20
C ALA A 129 -20.86 -8.66 0.07
N HIS A 130 -21.17 -8.22 -1.15
CA HIS A 130 -20.28 -8.40 -2.29
C HIS A 130 -19.08 -7.44 -2.23
N LEU A 131 -17.87 -7.98 -2.32
CA LEU A 131 -16.62 -7.21 -2.29
C LEU A 131 -16.28 -6.68 -3.69
N ARG A 132 -16.37 -5.36 -3.87
CA ARG A 132 -15.92 -4.69 -5.10
C ARG A 132 -14.59 -3.99 -4.84
N THR A 133 -13.50 -4.55 -5.37
CA THR A 133 -12.15 -4.02 -5.17
C THR A 133 -11.66 -3.30 -6.42
N VAL A 134 -11.14 -2.09 -6.24
CA VAL A 134 -10.48 -1.31 -7.29
C VAL A 134 -9.04 -1.04 -6.87
N THR A 135 -8.08 -1.38 -7.73
CA THR A 135 -6.65 -1.14 -7.49
C THR A 135 -6.10 -0.19 -8.54
N VAL A 136 -5.42 0.87 -8.08
CA VAL A 136 -4.71 1.79 -8.96
C VAL A 136 -3.32 1.20 -9.27
N LEU A 137 -3.16 0.65 -10.49
CA LEU A 137 -1.94 -0.05 -10.91
C LEU A 137 -0.86 0.87 -11.54
N GLY A 138 -1.09 2.17 -11.58
CA GLY A 138 -0.20 3.12 -12.26
C GLY A 138 -0.12 4.44 -11.51
N PHE A 139 1.02 5.09 -11.62
CA PHE A 139 1.21 6.42 -11.07
C PHE A 139 0.75 7.48 -12.08
N PRO A 140 0.13 8.57 -11.61
CA PRO A 140 -0.21 9.69 -12.47
C PRO A 140 1.08 10.33 -13.00
N GLY A 141 1.04 10.91 -14.20
CA GLY A 141 2.22 11.57 -14.80
C GLY A 141 2.72 12.78 -13.99
N MET A 142 1.87 13.34 -13.14
CA MET A 142 2.17 14.39 -12.18
C MET A 142 1.34 14.16 -10.91
N THR A 143 1.90 14.47 -9.74
CA THR A 143 1.18 14.45 -8.46
C THR A 143 1.04 15.87 -7.92
N ARG A 144 -0.03 16.11 -7.16
CA ARG A 144 -0.27 17.34 -6.42
C ARG A 144 -0.85 17.01 -5.04
N PRO A 145 -0.65 17.84 -4.02
CA PRO A 145 -1.32 17.68 -2.74
C PRO A 145 -2.85 17.57 -2.94
N GLY A 146 -3.48 16.65 -2.20
CA GLY A 146 -4.93 16.44 -2.27
C GLY A 146 -5.44 15.80 -3.57
N LEU A 147 -4.57 15.15 -4.36
CA LEU A 147 -4.97 14.49 -5.62
C LEU A 147 -6.19 13.56 -5.47
N LEU A 148 -6.34 12.95 -4.31
CA LEU A 148 -7.39 11.97 -4.01
C LEU A 148 -8.48 12.52 -3.08
N ASP A 149 -8.55 13.84 -2.86
CA ASP A 149 -9.56 14.47 -1.99
C ASP A 149 -11.00 14.20 -2.47
N ALA A 150 -11.18 14.05 -3.79
CA ALA A 150 -12.49 13.73 -4.36
C ALA A 150 -13.09 12.43 -3.82
N LEU A 151 -12.26 11.46 -3.41
CA LEU A 151 -12.74 10.20 -2.83
C LEU A 151 -13.46 10.46 -1.49
N ASN A 152 -12.95 11.40 -0.68
CA ASN A 152 -13.54 11.73 0.62
C ASN A 152 -14.96 12.33 0.53
N ARG A 153 -15.42 12.68 -0.67
CA ARG A 153 -16.72 13.33 -0.93
C ARG A 153 -17.75 12.40 -1.56
N LEU A 154 -17.42 11.12 -1.69
CA LEU A 154 -18.36 10.12 -2.21
C LEU A 154 -19.54 9.92 -1.26
N ASP A 155 -20.70 9.59 -1.82
CA ASP A 155 -21.98 9.43 -1.13
C ASP A 155 -22.26 7.98 -0.72
N PHE A 156 -21.20 7.19 -0.55
CA PHE A 156 -21.28 5.81 -0.06
C PHE A 156 -20.09 5.47 0.83
N GLY A 157 -20.30 4.54 1.77
CA GLY A 157 -19.23 4.03 2.62
C GLY A 157 -18.29 3.12 1.84
N TYR A 158 -16.99 3.38 1.94
CA TYR A 158 -15.95 2.51 1.37
C TYR A 158 -14.73 2.47 2.27
N ARG A 159 -13.86 1.48 2.05
CA ARG A 159 -12.54 1.42 2.67
C ARG A 159 -11.48 1.65 1.62
N TRP A 160 -10.64 2.64 1.83
CA TRP A 160 -9.46 2.90 1.01
C TRP A 160 -8.19 2.68 1.84
N VAL A 161 -7.26 1.91 1.27
CA VAL A 161 -5.94 1.64 1.85
C VAL A 161 -4.87 2.18 0.91
N THR A 162 -3.95 2.97 1.46
CA THR A 162 -2.71 3.35 0.77
C THR A 162 -1.55 2.74 1.55
N ARG A 163 -0.77 1.89 0.88
CA ARG A 163 0.43 1.28 1.48
C ARG A 163 1.68 1.97 0.95
N PHE A 164 2.44 2.58 1.85
CA PHE A 164 3.78 3.06 1.55
C PHE A 164 4.81 1.99 1.93
N LEU A 165 5.70 1.66 1.00
CA LEU A 165 6.81 0.74 1.23
C LEU A 165 8.10 1.54 1.04
N PRO A 166 8.77 1.96 2.12
CA PRO A 166 10.06 2.63 2.00
C PRO A 166 11.04 1.66 1.36
N LEU A 167 11.59 2.03 0.20
CA LEU A 167 12.62 1.28 -0.49
C LEU A 167 13.95 1.98 -0.30
N ASP A 168 15.03 1.21 -0.18
CA ASP A 168 16.36 1.78 -0.30
C ASP A 168 16.58 2.37 -1.70
N LYS A 169 17.56 3.25 -1.85
CA LYS A 169 17.81 3.97 -3.10
C LYS A 169 18.05 3.03 -4.29
N THR A 170 18.70 1.89 -4.08
CA THR A 170 19.02 0.93 -5.14
C THR A 170 17.78 0.16 -5.58
N GLN A 171 16.97 -0.31 -4.63
CA GLN A 171 15.69 -0.96 -4.85
C GLN A 171 14.69 0.00 -5.52
N ALA A 172 14.62 1.24 -5.06
CA ALA A 172 13.78 2.28 -5.64
C ALA A 172 14.15 2.54 -7.11
N THR A 173 15.44 2.65 -7.42
CA THR A 173 15.91 2.89 -8.81
C THR A 173 15.57 1.72 -9.73
N ARG A 174 15.72 0.48 -9.26
CA ARG A 174 15.32 -0.73 -10.01
C ARG A 174 13.81 -0.78 -10.22
N ALA A 175 13.02 -0.50 -9.19
CA ALA A 175 11.56 -0.47 -9.26
C ALA A 175 11.06 0.61 -10.24
N LEU A 176 11.62 1.82 -10.18
CA LEU A 176 11.29 2.91 -11.09
C LEU A 176 11.64 2.58 -12.55
N THR A 177 12.80 1.97 -12.79
CA THR A 177 13.19 1.53 -14.15
C THR A 177 12.21 0.50 -14.71
N ARG A 178 11.83 -0.49 -13.90
CA ARG A 178 10.83 -1.51 -14.28
C ARG A 178 9.47 -0.88 -14.55
N LEU A 179 9.01 0.00 -13.67
CA LEU A 179 7.73 0.71 -13.81
C LEU A 179 7.72 1.55 -15.09
N ARG A 180 8.80 2.30 -15.35
CA ARG A 180 8.94 3.10 -16.57
C ARG A 180 8.82 2.22 -17.82
N ARG A 181 9.52 1.08 -17.87
CA ARG A 181 9.41 0.10 -18.97
C ARG A 181 7.98 -0.39 -19.16
N GLN A 182 7.31 -0.80 -18.10
CA GLN A 182 5.91 -1.26 -18.15
C GLN A 182 4.96 -0.15 -18.62
N TRP A 183 5.18 1.09 -18.20
CA TRP A 183 4.36 2.23 -18.59
C TRP A 183 4.54 2.60 -20.07
N PHE A 184 5.78 2.51 -20.58
CA PHE A 184 6.04 2.64 -22.02
C PHE A 184 5.37 1.52 -22.83
N ALA A 185 5.44 0.27 -22.37
CA ALA A 185 4.77 -0.85 -23.01
C ALA A 185 3.23 -0.66 -23.04
N LYS A 186 2.64 -0.23 -21.92
CA LYS A 186 1.19 0.08 -21.84
C LYS A 186 0.79 1.24 -22.75
N ARG A 187 1.57 2.33 -22.81
CA ARG A 187 1.30 3.45 -23.72
C ARG A 187 1.31 3.00 -25.18
N LYS A 188 2.32 2.22 -25.60
CA LYS A 188 2.39 1.66 -26.95
C LYS A 188 1.17 0.79 -27.25
N SER A 189 0.80 -0.08 -26.32
CA SER A 189 -0.39 -0.96 -26.44
C SER A 189 -1.69 -0.17 -26.60
N ILE A 190 -1.89 0.91 -25.83
CA ILE A 190 -3.06 1.78 -25.95
C ILE A 190 -3.08 2.49 -27.32
N THR A 191 -1.93 3.01 -27.79
CA THR A 191 -1.87 3.66 -29.11
C THR A 191 -2.12 2.69 -30.25
N VAL A 192 -1.67 1.43 -30.13
CA VAL A 192 -1.93 0.37 -31.11
C VAL A 192 -3.41 0.00 -31.12
N MET A 193 -4.04 -0.15 -29.94
CA MET A 193 -5.48 -0.40 -29.85
C MET A 193 -6.31 0.75 -30.44
N LEU A 194 -5.96 2.01 -30.14
CA LEU A 194 -6.65 3.17 -30.71
C LEU A 194 -6.51 3.25 -32.22
N ARG A 195 -5.31 2.97 -32.76
CA ARG A 195 -5.08 2.93 -34.21
C ARG A 195 -5.94 1.85 -34.87
N ALA A 196 -6.01 0.67 -34.28
CA ALA A 196 -6.78 -0.45 -34.82
C ALA A 196 -8.29 -0.17 -34.90
N VAL A 197 -8.84 0.49 -33.87
CA VAL A 197 -10.24 0.93 -33.86
C VAL A 197 -10.51 1.98 -34.93
N LEU A 198 -9.54 2.86 -35.21
CA LEU A 198 -9.65 3.88 -36.27
C LEU A 198 -9.45 3.31 -37.68
N THR A 199 -8.59 2.30 -37.85
CA THR A 199 -8.27 1.72 -39.17
C THR A 199 -9.12 0.53 -39.54
N ASN A 200 -9.96 0.01 -38.63
CA ASN A 200 -10.79 -1.19 -38.81
C ASN A 200 -10.00 -2.41 -39.32
N GLU A 201 -8.71 -2.47 -38.97
CA GLU A 201 -7.81 -3.58 -39.28
C GLU A 201 -7.58 -4.40 -38.00
N PRO A 202 -7.79 -5.73 -38.03
CA PRO A 202 -7.55 -6.57 -36.87
C PRO A 202 -6.05 -6.60 -36.54
N VAL A 203 -5.70 -6.25 -35.30
CA VAL A 203 -4.31 -6.31 -34.83
C VAL A 203 -3.93 -7.78 -34.61
N PRO A 204 -2.90 -8.32 -35.28
CA PRO A 204 -2.29 -9.55 -34.79
C PRO A 204 -1.67 -9.20 -33.44
N LEU A 205 -2.02 -9.94 -32.37
CA LEU A 205 -1.42 -9.84 -31.04
C LEU A 205 0.10 -10.11 -31.14
N LEU A 206 0.85 -9.10 -31.55
CA LEU A 206 2.30 -9.10 -31.54
C LEU A 206 2.75 -8.88 -30.11
N ASP A 207 3.53 -9.85 -29.64
CA ASP A 207 4.03 -9.95 -28.29
C ASP A 207 4.85 -8.71 -27.94
N SER A 208 4.28 -7.84 -27.09
CA SER A 208 4.92 -6.62 -26.60
C SER A 208 6.27 -6.87 -25.94
N ASP A 209 6.57 -8.11 -25.53
CA ASP A 209 7.86 -8.48 -24.95
C ASP A 209 8.96 -8.67 -26.00
N ALA A 210 8.61 -9.06 -27.24
CA ALA A 210 9.58 -9.22 -28.32
C ALA A 210 10.16 -7.86 -28.76
N ASP A 211 9.31 -6.86 -28.97
CA ASP A 211 9.72 -5.50 -29.33
C ASP A 211 10.52 -4.81 -28.20
N ASN A 212 10.20 -5.10 -26.94
CA ASN A 212 10.96 -4.56 -25.81
C ASN A 212 12.39 -5.12 -25.73
N LYS A 213 12.60 -6.37 -26.12
CA LYS A 213 13.95 -6.97 -26.20
C LYS A 213 14.78 -6.37 -27.33
N VAL A 214 14.16 -6.00 -28.46
CA VAL A 214 14.86 -5.35 -29.58
C VAL A 214 15.36 -3.96 -29.19
N VAL A 215 14.54 -3.17 -28.49
CA VAL A 215 14.94 -1.82 -28.04
C VAL A 215 16.04 -1.84 -26.97
N ASP A 216 16.03 -2.81 -26.03
CA ASP A 216 17.11 -2.97 -25.04
C ASP A 216 18.41 -3.48 -25.72
N ALA A 217 18.30 -4.30 -26.78
CA ALA A 217 19.44 -4.76 -27.57
C ALA A 217 20.07 -3.62 -28.40
N ASP A 218 19.27 -2.75 -29.02
CA ASP A 218 19.75 -1.58 -29.75
C ASP A 218 20.41 -0.54 -28.83
N ALA A 219 19.88 -0.35 -27.61
CA ALA A 219 20.48 0.53 -26.61
C ALA A 219 21.82 -0.02 -26.06
N ALA A 220 22.01 -1.34 -26.07
CA ALA A 220 23.25 -2.00 -25.65
C ALA A 220 24.30 -2.12 -26.77
N SER A 221 23.91 -1.97 -28.04
CA SER A 221 24.79 -2.21 -29.20
C SER A 221 25.15 -0.95 -30.01
N GLY A 222 24.90 0.25 -29.46
CA GLY A 222 25.35 1.52 -30.02
C GLY A 222 26.88 1.60 -30.18
N ARG A 223 27.39 1.19 -31.34
CA ARG A 223 28.76 1.48 -31.80
C ARG A 223 28.96 3.01 -31.91
N PRO A 224 30.11 3.56 -31.46
CA PRO A 224 30.41 4.99 -31.60
C PRO A 224 30.56 5.37 -33.08
N ARG A 225 29.73 6.29 -33.56
CA ARG A 225 29.81 6.86 -34.91
C ARG A 225 30.84 8.00 -34.92
N TRP A 226 32.14 7.67 -34.86
CA TRP A 226 33.26 8.63 -35.01
C TRP A 226 34.48 8.09 -35.77
N LEU A 227 34.32 7.07 -36.61
CA LEU A 227 35.36 6.68 -37.56
C LEU A 227 34.75 6.64 -38.96
N ASP A 228 34.70 7.80 -39.59
CA ASP A 228 34.85 8.00 -41.03
C ASP A 228 35.24 9.47 -41.24
N ALA A 229 36.53 9.75 -40.99
CA ALA A 229 37.21 10.95 -41.42
C ALA A 229 38.35 10.52 -42.34
N SER A 230 38.14 10.68 -43.65
CA SER A 230 39.14 10.94 -44.70
C SER A 230 38.40 11.36 -45.96
#